data_AF-A0A7J4DQL3-F1
#
_entry.id   AF-A0A7J4DQL3-F1
#
_cell.length_a   1.000
_cell.length_b   1.000
_cell.length_c   1.000
_cell.angle_alpha   90.00
_cell.angle_beta   90.00
_cell.angle_gamma   90.00
#
_symmetry.space_group_name_H-M   'P 1'
#
loop_
_entity.id
_entity.type
_entity.pdbx_description
1 polymer ?
#
loop_
_entity_poly.entity_id
_entity_poly.type
_entity_poly.pdbx_seq_one_letter_code
_entity_poly.pdbx_strand_id
1 'polypeptide(L)'
;MSTQNVFDIIFPGIKTRRAAELFVRILHKSNGIATKNSVSEFANNIQIGIILENGELFRYSRRNFYMTVLRTLIDMGFIQKNVPVWDEKRNKTLYVYSRNIFDIPNKPPTVGFWRISYYICKKWNRLFL
;
A
#
# COMPACT_ATOMS: atom_id res chain seq x y z
N MET A 1 -5.68 3.56 -23.72
CA MET A 1 -5.49 4.45 -22.54
C MET A 1 -4.52 3.77 -21.60
N SER A 2 -3.32 4.33 -21.49
CA SER A 2 -2.17 3.82 -20.73
C SER A 2 -2.55 3.39 -19.30
N THR A 3 -1.97 2.28 -18.85
CA THR A 3 -2.11 1.61 -17.54
C THR A 3 -1.94 2.58 -16.37
N GLN A 4 -3.00 3.32 -16.03
CA GLN A 4 -3.04 4.16 -14.83
C GLN A 4 -2.89 3.25 -13.60
N ASN A 5 -1.78 3.40 -12.88
CA ASN A 5 -1.58 2.76 -11.58
C ASN A 5 -2.65 3.25 -10.62
N VAL A 6 -3.08 2.44 -9.65
CA VAL A 6 -4.06 2.86 -8.63
C VAL A 6 -3.57 4.11 -7.89
N PHE A 7 -2.25 4.22 -7.69
CA PHE A 7 -1.62 5.35 -7.02
C PHE A 7 -1.66 6.66 -7.80
N ASP A 8 -1.79 6.62 -9.13
CA ASP A 8 -1.94 7.84 -9.94
C ASP A 8 -3.23 8.59 -9.61
N ILE A 9 -4.25 7.85 -9.15
CA ILE A 9 -5.54 8.42 -8.76
C ILE A 9 -5.52 8.83 -7.28
N ILE A 10 -4.88 8.04 -6.42
CA ILE A 10 -4.87 8.27 -4.96
C ILE A 10 -3.92 9.40 -4.55
N PHE A 11 -2.74 9.48 -5.18
CA PHE A 11 -1.69 10.41 -4.77
C PHE A 11 -1.35 11.39 -5.90
N PRO A 12 -1.55 12.69 -5.74
CA PRO A 12 -1.24 13.65 -6.80
C PRO A 12 0.27 13.83 -7.04
N GLY A 13 1.11 13.72 -6.00
CA GLY A 13 2.55 13.96 -6.11
C GLY A 13 3.36 12.73 -6.58
N ILE A 14 4.22 12.91 -7.59
CA ILE A 14 5.03 11.84 -8.20
C ILE A 14 5.87 11.08 -7.15
N LYS A 15 6.56 11.80 -6.24
CA LYS A 15 7.38 11.16 -5.19
C LYS A 15 6.52 10.35 -4.22
N THR A 16 5.32 10.83 -3.89
CA THR A 16 4.37 10.14 -3.00
C THR A 16 3.82 8.88 -3.66
N ARG A 17 3.50 8.93 -4.95
CA ARG A 17 3.10 7.75 -5.75
C ARG A 17 4.18 6.67 -5.71
N ARG A 18 5.44 7.04 -6.00
CA ARG A 18 6.58 6.11 -5.97
C ARG A 18 6.77 5.50 -4.58
N ALA A 19 6.69 6.30 -3.51
CA ALA A 19 6.76 5.77 -2.15
C ALA A 19 5.64 4.76 -1.85
N ALA A 20 4.41 5.02 -2.32
CA ALA A 20 3.28 4.10 -2.17
C ALA A 20 3.48 2.81 -2.98
N GLU A 21 3.94 2.92 -4.22
CA GLU A 21 4.26 1.79 -5.08
C GLU A 21 5.33 0.89 -4.46
N LEU A 22 6.43 1.46 -3.98
CA LEU A 22 7.51 0.71 -3.33
C LEU A 22 7.02 -0.01 -2.08
N PHE A 23 6.20 0.67 -1.27
CA PHE A 23 5.62 0.06 -0.07
C PHE A 23 4.69 -1.12 -0.42
N VAL A 24 3.85 -0.96 -1.44
CA VAL A 24 2.94 -2.02 -1.88
C VAL A 24 3.68 -3.18 -2.54
N ARG A 25 4.79 -2.94 -3.24
CA ARG A 25 5.67 -4.02 -3.73
C ARG A 25 6.25 -4.84 -2.56
N ILE A 26 6.62 -4.20 -1.45
CA ILE A 26 7.07 -4.91 -0.24
C ILE A 26 5.94 -5.72 0.37
N LEU A 27 4.74 -5.12 0.51
CA LEU A 27 3.56 -5.85 0.99
C LEU A 27 3.24 -7.05 0.10
N HIS A 28 3.29 -6.91 -1.23
CA HIS A 28 3.06 -8.01 -2.15
C HIS A 28 4.04 -9.17 -1.92
N LYS A 29 5.35 -8.86 -1.78
CA LYS A 29 6.39 -9.87 -1.48
C LYS A 29 6.17 -10.59 -0.14
N SER A 30 5.52 -9.94 0.82
CA SER A 30 5.20 -10.51 2.14
C SER A 30 3.75 -11.00 2.24
N ASN A 31 3.17 -11.44 1.13
CA ASN A 31 1.79 -11.93 1.03
C ASN A 31 0.75 -10.98 1.63
N GLY A 32 0.96 -9.68 1.46
CA GLY A 32 0.06 -8.61 1.90
C GLY A 32 0.22 -8.21 3.35
N ILE A 33 1.18 -8.75 4.09
CA ILE A 33 1.31 -8.52 5.53
C ILE A 33 2.63 -7.81 5.85
N ALA A 34 2.60 -6.78 6.68
CA ALA A 34 3.80 -6.11 7.19
C ALA A 34 3.69 -5.85 8.70
N THR A 35 4.74 -6.19 9.43
CA THR A 35 4.83 -5.88 10.87
C THR A 35 5.09 -4.38 11.08
N LYS A 36 4.81 -3.85 12.27
CA LYS A 36 5.15 -2.45 12.61
C LYS A 36 6.65 -2.17 12.43
N ASN A 37 7.49 -3.15 12.74
CA ASN A 37 8.94 -3.05 12.59
C ASN A 37 9.34 -2.99 11.12
N SER A 38 8.81 -3.87 10.26
CA SER A 38 9.14 -3.85 8.83
C SER A 38 8.65 -2.58 8.13
N VAL A 39 7.49 -2.03 8.54
CA VAL A 39 7.04 -0.71 8.06
C VAL A 39 7.99 0.40 8.52
N SER A 40 8.46 0.36 9.76
CA SER A 40 9.44 1.33 10.27
C SER A 40 10.79 1.24 9.59
N GLU A 41 11.27 0.03 9.34
CA GLU A 41 12.50 -0.23 8.60
C GLU A 41 12.38 0.30 7.17
N PHE A 42 11.30 -0.03 6.46
CA PHE A 42 11.02 0.54 5.14
C PHE A 42 11.04 2.08 5.15
N ALA A 43 10.34 2.69 6.10
CA ALA A 43 10.26 4.14 6.20
C ALA A 43 11.62 4.79 6.51
N ASN A 44 12.50 4.08 7.22
CA ASN A 44 13.88 4.50 7.43
C ASN A 44 14.73 4.36 6.16
N ASN A 45 14.55 3.26 5.43
CA ASN A 45 15.32 2.97 4.22
C ASN A 45 15.05 4.01 3.10
N ILE A 46 13.79 4.43 2.91
CA ILE A 46 13.46 5.52 1.99
C ILE A 46 13.92 6.89 2.50
N GLN A 47 14.04 7.10 3.82
CA GLN A 47 14.52 8.36 4.39
C GLN A 47 16.02 8.57 4.14
N ILE A 48 16.80 7.49 4.34
CA ILE A 48 18.24 7.47 4.11
C ILE A 48 18.53 7.42 2.61
N GLY A 49 17.62 6.84 1.82
CA GLY A 49 17.74 6.77 0.36
C GLY A 49 18.53 5.55 -0.11
N ILE A 50 18.41 4.42 0.58
CA ILE A 50 19.14 3.18 0.23
C ILE A 50 18.35 2.27 -0.72
N ILE A 51 17.09 2.61 -1.02
CA ILE A 51 16.26 1.83 -1.92
C ILE A 51 16.55 2.26 -3.35
N LEU A 52 17.04 1.32 -4.16
CA LEU A 52 17.20 1.49 -5.60
C LEU A 52 15.85 1.31 -6.30
N GLU A 53 15.45 2.31 -7.07
CA GLU A 53 14.31 2.27 -7.97
C GLU A 53 14.75 2.77 -9.35
N ASN A 54 14.60 1.94 -10.39
CA ASN A 54 15.00 2.27 -11.77
C ASN A 54 16.46 2.73 -11.92
N GLY A 55 17.36 2.16 -11.11
CA GLY A 55 18.79 2.52 -11.13
C GLY A 55 19.15 3.78 -10.31
N GLU A 56 18.17 4.46 -9.72
CA GLU A 56 18.39 5.64 -8.89
C GLU A 56 18.05 5.38 -7.42
N LEU A 57 18.77 6.06 -6.52
CA LEU A 57 18.47 6.05 -5.09
C LEU A 57 17.22 6.88 -4.80
N PHE A 58 16.17 6.22 -4.32
CA PHE A 58 14.91 6.87 -4.01
C PHE A 58 14.89 7.38 -2.57
N ARG A 59 14.70 8.70 -2.40
CA ARG A 59 14.56 9.35 -1.10
C ARG A 59 13.17 9.94 -0.87
N TYR A 60 12.59 9.64 0.29
CA TYR A 60 11.29 10.15 0.71
C TYR A 60 11.21 10.32 2.23
N SER A 61 10.52 11.38 2.67
CA SER A 61 10.44 11.72 4.09
C SER A 61 9.72 10.63 4.90
N ARG A 62 10.35 10.12 5.96
CA ARG A 62 9.73 9.17 6.90
C ARG A 62 8.42 9.70 7.47
N ARG A 63 8.41 10.98 7.87
CA ARG A 63 7.20 11.64 8.38
C ARG A 63 6.10 11.66 7.32
N ASN A 64 6.43 12.03 6.08
CA ASN A 64 5.45 12.10 5.00
C ASN A 64 4.99 10.70 4.57
N PHE A 65 5.84 9.67 4.69
CA PHE A 65 5.41 8.29 4.46
C PHE A 65 4.31 7.90 5.44
N TYR A 66 4.51 8.13 6.74
CA TYR A 66 3.47 7.81 7.72
C TYR A 66 2.22 8.68 7.59
N MET A 67 2.40 9.99 7.49
CA MET A 67 1.31 10.96 7.56
C MET A 67 0.51 11.10 6.27
N THR A 68 1.12 10.77 5.13
CA THR A 68 0.48 10.89 3.82
C THR A 68 0.26 9.51 3.21
N VAL A 69 1.30 8.72 2.98
CA VAL A 69 1.15 7.44 2.24
C VAL A 69 0.38 6.41 3.07
N LEU A 70 0.92 6.03 4.23
CA LEU A 70 0.34 4.96 5.04
C LEU A 70 -1.02 5.37 5.60
N ARG A 71 -1.14 6.59 6.12
CA ARG A 71 -2.41 7.12 6.62
C ARG A 71 -3.49 7.12 5.54
N THR A 72 -3.24 7.67 4.35
CA THR A 72 -4.25 7.67 3.28
C THR A 72 -4.67 6.25 2.88
N LEU A 73 -3.73 5.30 2.77
CA LEU A 73 -4.08 3.92 2.45
C LEU A 73 -4.92 3.24 3.56
N ILE A 74 -4.71 3.61 4.82
CA ILE A 74 -5.52 3.14 5.94
C ILE A 74 -6.91 3.80 5.92
N ASP A 75 -6.96 5.13 5.79
CA ASP A 75 -8.21 5.90 5.83
C ASP A 75 -9.15 5.51 4.67
N MET A 76 -8.59 5.15 3.51
CA MET A 76 -9.35 4.65 2.36
C MET A 76 -9.65 3.14 2.43
N GLY A 77 -9.18 2.44 3.46
CA GLY A 77 -9.44 1.02 3.68
C GLY A 77 -8.63 0.06 2.80
N PHE A 78 -7.62 0.52 2.08
CA PHE A 78 -6.69 -0.35 1.33
C PHE A 78 -5.80 -1.18 2.25
N ILE A 79 -5.45 -0.62 3.40
CA ILE A 79 -4.62 -1.27 4.41
C ILE A 79 -5.37 -1.30 5.74
N GLN A 80 -5.49 -2.48 6.33
CA GLN A 80 -5.98 -2.66 7.68
C GLN A 80 -4.80 -2.52 8.66
N LYS A 81 -5.01 -1.76 9.73
CA LYS A 81 -4.04 -1.58 10.82
C LYS A 81 -4.44 -2.44 12.01
N ASN A 82 -3.44 -2.97 12.73
CA ASN A 82 -3.62 -3.79 13.94
C ASN A 82 -4.43 -5.06 13.66
N VAL A 83 -4.21 -5.72 12.53
CA VAL A 83 -4.78 -7.05 12.27
C VAL A 83 -4.05 -8.06 13.15
N PRO A 84 -4.77 -8.86 13.97
CA PRO A 84 -4.15 -9.89 14.78
C PRO A 84 -3.75 -11.08 13.90
N VAL A 85 -2.49 -11.50 13.98
CA VAL A 85 -1.96 -12.69 13.32
C VAL A 85 -1.21 -13.52 14.35
N TRP A 86 -1.47 -14.82 14.36
CA TRP A 86 -0.77 -15.75 15.23
C TRP A 86 0.65 -16.02 14.70
N ASP A 87 1.67 -15.75 15.51
CA ASP A 87 3.06 -16.09 15.21
C ASP A 87 3.43 -17.38 15.94
N GLU A 88 3.35 -18.50 15.22
CA GLU A 88 3.66 -19.84 15.74
C GLU A 88 5.09 -19.93 16.29
N LYS A 89 6.05 -19.24 15.66
CA LYS A 89 7.47 -19.32 16.07
C LYS A 89 7.71 -18.69 17.43
N ARG A 90 6.95 -17.64 17.75
CA ARG A 90 7.08 -16.87 19.00
C ARG A 90 5.95 -17.15 19.98
N ASN A 91 5.03 -18.05 19.64
CA ASN A 91 3.86 -18.43 20.40
C ASN A 91 3.07 -17.20 20.93
N LYS A 92 2.83 -16.22 20.06
CA LYS A 92 2.16 -14.97 20.44
C LYS A 92 1.38 -14.34 19.29
N THR A 93 0.38 -13.53 19.65
CA THR A 93 -0.34 -12.69 18.69
C THR A 93 0.49 -11.46 18.31
N LEU A 94 0.68 -11.24 17.02
CA LEU A 94 1.25 -10.02 16.46
C LEU A 94 0.15 -9.14 15.88
N TYR A 95 0.33 -7.83 15.99
CA TYR A 95 -0.53 -6.84 15.35
C TYR A 95 0.19 -6.24 14.15
N VAL A 96 -0.34 -6.55 12.96
CA VAL A 96 0.29 -6.21 11.68
C VAL A 96 -0.53 -5.21 10.88
N TYR A 97 0.08 -4.66 9.85
CA TYR A 97 -0.62 -4.06 8.73
C TYR A 97 -0.92 -5.17 7.71
N SER A 98 -2.15 -5.24 7.23
CA SER A 98 -2.56 -6.20 6.22
C SER A 98 -3.19 -5.49 5.03
N ARG A 99 -2.95 -5.99 3.82
CA ARG A 99 -3.75 -5.62 2.65
C ARG A 99 -5.21 -5.95 2.91
N ASN A 100 -6.10 -5.11 2.41
CA ASN A 100 -7.51 -5.43 2.29
C ASN A 100 -7.81 -5.88 0.85
N ILE A 101 -8.59 -6.94 0.66
CA ILE A 101 -9.13 -7.32 -0.65
C ILE A 101 -10.60 -6.96 -0.63
N PHE A 102 -11.01 -6.09 -1.56
CA PHE A 102 -12.39 -5.63 -1.60
C PHE A 102 -13.26 -6.65 -2.29
N ASP A 103 -14.37 -7.03 -1.66
CA ASP A 103 -15.46 -7.72 -2.33
C ASP A 103 -16.21 -6.71 -3.20
N ILE A 104 -15.97 -6.76 -4.51
CA ILE A 104 -16.54 -5.85 -5.50
C ILE A 104 -17.36 -6.63 -6.51
N PRO A 105 -18.46 -6.06 -7.04
CA PRO A 105 -19.31 -6.74 -8.01
C PRO A 105 -18.57 -7.09 -9.30
N ASN A 106 -18.99 -8.14 -10.00
CA ASN A 106 -18.36 -8.51 -11.28
C ASN A 106 -18.49 -7.41 -12.36
N LYS A 107 -19.59 -6.65 -12.32
CA LYS A 107 -19.87 -5.56 -13.26
C LYS A 107 -19.66 -4.19 -12.60
N PRO A 108 -19.12 -3.20 -13.33
CA PRO A 108 -18.95 -1.86 -12.80
C PRO A 108 -20.32 -1.18 -12.58
N PRO A 109 -20.46 -0.36 -11.53
CA PRO A 109 -21.62 0.52 -11.36
C PRO A 109 -21.75 1.54 -12.51
N THR A 110 -22.97 1.98 -12.79
CA THR A 110 -23.28 2.93 -13.89
C THR A 110 -22.87 4.37 -13.56
N VAL A 111 -22.97 4.76 -12.28
CA VAL A 111 -22.80 6.14 -11.81
C VAL A 111 -21.32 6.50 -11.60
N GLY A 112 -20.93 7.71 -11.98
CA GLY A 112 -19.54 8.18 -12.10
C GLY A 112 -18.62 7.87 -10.92
N PHE A 113 -18.93 8.36 -9.71
CA PHE A 113 -18.08 8.13 -8.52
C PHE A 113 -17.91 6.64 -8.23
N TRP A 114 -19.02 5.90 -8.16
CA TRP A 114 -19.02 4.47 -7.88
C TRP A 114 -18.24 3.67 -8.92
N ARG A 115 -18.31 4.09 -10.19
CA ARG A 115 -17.54 3.50 -11.28
C ARG A 115 -16.04 3.74 -11.12
N ILE A 116 -15.62 4.94 -10.72
CA ILE A 116 -14.20 5.24 -10.47
C ILE A 116 -13.69 4.42 -9.29
N SER A 117 -14.39 4.45 -8.15
CA SER A 117 -14.06 3.67 -6.95
C SER A 117 -13.97 2.18 -7.26
N TYR A 118 -14.91 1.65 -8.07
CA TYR A 118 -14.87 0.28 -8.56
C TYR A 118 -13.55 -0.06 -9.26
N TYR A 119 -13.10 0.79 -10.20
CA TYR A 119 -11.85 0.54 -10.92
C TYR A 119 -10.62 0.70 -10.04
N ILE A 120 -10.64 1.61 -9.07
CA ILE A 120 -9.57 1.75 -8.06
C ILE A 120 -9.45 0.44 -7.27
N CYS A 121 -10.55 -0.05 -6.68
CA CYS A 121 -10.56 -1.29 -5.91
C CYS A 121 -10.19 -2.50 -6.77
N LYS A 122 -10.69 -2.58 -8.01
CA LYS A 122 -10.34 -3.66 -8.96
C LYS A 122 -8.85 -3.69 -9.29
N LYS A 123 -8.24 -2.52 -9.50
CA LYS A 123 -6.80 -2.41 -9.74
C LYS A 123 -6.01 -2.77 -8.49
N TRP A 124 -6.45 -2.32 -7.32
CA TRP A 124 -5.84 -2.70 -6.05
C TRP A 124 -5.84 -4.21 -5.82
N ASN A 125 -6.99 -4.88 -5.97
CA ASN A 125 -7.09 -6.34 -5.80
C ASN A 125 -6.13 -7.08 -6.74
N ARG A 126 -6.00 -6.62 -7.99
CA ARG A 126 -5.04 -7.19 -8.97
C ARG A 126 -3.56 -7.05 -8.58
N LEU A 127 -3.21 -6.18 -7.63
CA LEU A 127 -1.85 -6.09 -7.12
C LEU A 127 -1.49 -7.25 -6.17
N PHE A 128 -2.48 -8.07 -5.77
CA PHE A 128 -2.32 -9.09 -4.74
C PHE A 128 -2.96 -10.44 -5.08
N LEU A 129 -3.54 -10.58 -6.29
CA LEU A 129 -4.09 -11.79 -6.88
C LEU A 129 -3.15 -12.27 -7.99
#